data_AF-W1Y1E7-F1
#
_entry.id   AF-W1Y1E7-F1
#
_cell.length_a   1.000
_cell.length_b   1.000
_cell.length_c   1.000
_cell.angle_alpha   90.00
_cell.angle_beta   90.00
_cell.angle_gamma   90.00
#
_symmetry.space_group_name_H-M   'P 1'
#
loop_
_entity.id
_entity.type
_entity.pdbx_description
1 polymer ?
#
loop_
_entity_poly.entity_id
_entity_poly.type
_entity_poly.pdbx_seq_one_letter_code
_entity_poly.pdbx_strand_id
1 'polypeptide(L)' 'KAIYKGFGMTFRMSSKNFAYLNDSLCAIDEDNKDATVYQSGLYNVIVYHHTGKVALMKEGQFVGYLK' A
#
# COMPACT_ATOMS: atom_id res chain seq x y z
N LYS A 1 2.63 -14.59 -1.88
CA LYS A 1 3.19 -13.29 -1.43
C LYS A 1 2.95 -12.28 -2.54
N ALA A 2 2.21 -11.21 -2.27
CA ALA A 2 1.84 -10.24 -3.30
C ALA A 2 2.89 -9.12 -3.38
N ILE A 3 3.37 -8.82 -4.58
CA ILE A 3 4.32 -7.74 -4.85
C ILE A 3 3.71 -6.87 -5.93
N TYR A 4 3.59 -5.58 -5.64
CA TYR A 4 3.04 -4.57 -6.54
C TYR A 4 4.09 -3.49 -6.78
N LYS A 5 4.29 -3.10 -8.04
CA LYS A 5 5.33 -2.15 -8.44
C LYS A 5 4.74 -1.02 -9.28
N GLY A 6 5.35 0.15 -9.19
CA GLY A 6 4.96 1.32 -9.97
C GLY A 6 5.53 2.59 -9.40
N PHE A 7 5.72 3.61 -10.25
CA PHE A 7 6.16 4.94 -9.82
C PHE A 7 7.46 4.95 -8.98
N GLY A 8 8.38 4.02 -9.27
CA GLY A 8 9.64 3.85 -8.51
C GLY A 8 9.47 3.17 -7.14
N MET A 9 8.27 2.71 -6.81
CA MET A 9 7.95 2.04 -5.54
C MET A 9 7.71 0.55 -5.75
N THR A 10 8.10 -0.25 -4.75
CA THR A 10 7.80 -1.68 -4.62
C THR A 10 7.07 -1.91 -3.31
N PHE A 11 5.78 -2.21 -3.40
CA PHE A 11 4.97 -2.62 -2.26
C PHE A 11 4.93 -4.15 -2.17
N ARG A 12 5.27 -4.70 -1.01
CA ARG A 12 5.32 -6.13 -0.76
C ARG A 12 4.49 -6.46 0.45
N MET A 13 3.43 -7.24 0.25
CA MET A 13 2.55 -7.70 1.31
C MET A 13 2.89 -9.15 1.66
N SER A 14 3.41 -9.37 2.86
CA SER A 14 3.73 -10.70 3.38
C SER A 14 2.52 -11.31 4.09
N SER A 15 1.82 -10.51 4.88
CA SER A 15 0.48 -10.78 5.43
C SER A 15 -0.22 -9.44 5.64
N LYS A 16 -1.48 -9.46 6.09
CA LYS A 16 -2.21 -8.23 6.43
C LYS A 16 -1.44 -7.33 7.41
N ASN A 17 -0.79 -7.91 8.41
CA ASN A 17 -0.08 -7.13 9.43
C ASN A 17 1.38 -6.83 9.05
N PHE A 18 1.88 -7.38 7.94
CA PHE A 18 3.28 -7.24 7.51
C PHE A 18 3.36 -6.87 6.04
N ALA A 19 3.37 -5.55 5.79
CA ALA A 19 3.55 -4.95 4.49
C ALA A 19 4.77 -4.03 4.46
N TYR A 20 5.42 -3.94 3.31
CA TYR A 20 6.65 -3.18 3.12
C TYR A 20 6.56 -2.31 1.88
N LEU A 21 7.06 -1.08 1.95
CA LEU A 21 7.24 -0.19 0.80
C LEU A 21 8.74 0.09 0.64
N ASN A 22 9.34 -0.32 -0.48
CA ASN A 22 10.79 -0.25 -0.71
C ASN A 22 11.60 -0.78 0.50
N ASP A 23 11.25 -1.99 0.93
CA ASP A 23 11.83 -2.70 2.08
C ASP A 23 11.64 -2.07 3.47
N SER A 24 11.02 -0.89 3.54
CA SER A 24 10.61 -0.27 4.80
C SER A 24 9.29 -0.84 5.28
N LEU A 25 9.20 -1.27 6.54
CA LEU A 25 7.97 -1.77 7.13
C LEU A 25 6.92 -0.66 7.20
N CYS A 26 5.70 -0.95 6.76
CA CYS A 26 4.58 -0.02 6.85
C CYS A 26 3.81 -0.21 8.16
N ALA A 27 3.30 0.90 8.71
CA ALA A 27 2.26 0.86 9.74
C ALA A 27 0.88 0.73 9.08
N ILE A 28 -0.07 0.11 9.78
CA ILE A 28 -1.49 0.18 9.39
C ILE A 28 -2.05 1.48 9.94
N ASP A 29 -2.51 2.35 9.06
CA ASP A 29 -3.14 3.63 9.40
C ASP A 29 -4.66 3.46 9.52
N GLU A 30 -5.25 2.69 8.60
CA GLU A 30 -6.67 2.35 8.62
C GLU A 30 -6.89 0.91 8.15
N ASP A 31 -7.84 0.22 8.76
CA ASP A 31 -8.27 -1.13 8.36
C ASP A 31 -9.78 -1.25 8.52
N ASN A 32 -10.48 -1.39 7.39
CA ASN A 32 -11.93 -1.52 7.37
C ASN A 32 -12.38 -2.62 6.38
N LYS A 33 -13.70 -2.79 6.20
CA LYS A 33 -14.24 -3.84 5.33
C LYS A 33 -13.85 -3.66 3.84
N ASP A 34 -13.62 -2.43 3.40
CA ASP A 34 -13.43 -2.06 2.00
C ASP A 34 -11.95 -1.94 1.61
N ALA A 35 -11.08 -1.52 2.53
CA ALA A 35 -9.65 -1.36 2.30
C ALA A 35 -8.79 -1.40 3.57
N THR A 36 -7.50 -1.66 3.37
CA THR A 36 -6.44 -1.42 4.35
C THR A 36 -5.49 -0.35 3.84
N VAL A 37 -5.16 0.63 4.67
CA VAL A 37 -4.21 1.71 4.39
C VAL A 37 -2.90 1.45 5.13
N TYR A 38 -1.81 1.35 4.38
CA TYR A 38 -0.46 1.15 4.90
C TYR A 38 0.35 2.43 4.74
N GLN A 39 0.90 2.97 5.83
CA GLN A 39 1.71 4.18 5.81
C GLN A 39 3.20 3.86 5.94
N SER A 40 4.02 4.53 5.12
CA SER A 40 5.48 4.53 5.22
C SER A 40 6.02 5.93 4.88
N GLY A 41 6.38 6.70 5.92
CA GLY A 41 6.80 8.08 5.78
C GLY A 41 5.71 8.95 5.12
N LEU A 42 6.06 9.61 4.01
CA LEU A 42 5.15 10.47 3.23
C LEU A 42 4.22 9.69 2.30
N TYR A 43 4.29 8.37 2.28
CA TYR A 43 3.52 7.52 1.39
C TYR A 43 2.42 6.77 2.14
N ASN A 44 1.26 6.66 1.50
CA ASN A 44 0.19 5.75 1.93
C ASN A 44 -0.12 4.80 0.78
N VAL A 45 -0.29 3.53 1.08
CA VAL A 45 -0.67 2.48 0.13
C VAL A 45 -2.03 1.94 0.53
N ILE A 46 -3.03 2.11 -0.34
CA ILE A 46 -4.40 1.68 -0.08
C ILE A 46 -4.63 0.38 -0.84
N VAL A 47 -4.89 -0.70 -0.11
CA VAL A 47 -5.22 -2.02 -0.67
C VAL A 47 -6.73 -2.22 -0.59
N TYR A 48 -7.41 -2.20 -1.73
CA TYR A 48 -8.86 -2.38 -1.80
C TYR A 48 -9.23 -3.86 -1.78
N HIS A 49 -10.02 -4.29 -0.79
CA HIS A 49 -10.37 -5.69 -0.59
C HIS A 49 -11.25 -6.25 -1.71
N HIS A 50 -12.19 -5.44 -2.23
CA HIS A 50 -13.15 -5.90 -3.24
C HIS A 50 -12.57 -5.98 -4.66
N THR A 51 -11.64 -5.10 -4.99
CA THR A 51 -11.10 -5.00 -6.37
C THR A 51 -9.69 -5.57 -6.50
N GLY A 52 -8.98 -5.78 -5.39
CA GLY A 52 -7.57 -6.14 -5.37
C GLY A 52 -6.64 -5.03 -5.86
N LYS A 53 -7.17 -3.84 -6.20
CA LYS A 53 -6.36 -2.71 -6.62
C LYS A 53 -5.53 -2.18 -5.45
N VAL A 54 -4.32 -1.73 -5.78
CA VAL A 54 -3.41 -1.13 -4.81
C VAL A 54 -3.09 0.29 -5.27
N ALA A 55 -3.62 1.29 -4.58
CA ALA A 55 -3.35 2.70 -4.85
C ALA A 55 -2.14 3.18 -4.05
N LEU A 56 -1.31 4.00 -4.69
CA LEU A 56 -0.21 4.72 -4.07
C LEU A 56 -0.59 6.19 -3.92
N MET A 57 -0.44 6.69 -2.71
CA MET A 57 -0.56 8.10 -2.34
C MET A 57 0.81 8.61 -1.90
N LYS A 58 1.11 9.87 -2.21
CA LYS A 58 2.27 10.60 -1.70
C LYS A 58 1.80 11.98 -1.21
N GLU A 59 2.07 12.30 0.05
CA GLU A 59 1.71 13.59 0.65
C GLU A 59 0.23 13.94 0.46
N GLY A 60 -0.65 12.94 0.62
CA GLY A 60 -2.10 13.08 0.43
C GLY A 60 -2.57 13.13 -1.03
N GLN A 61 -1.67 13.09 -2.01
CA GLN A 61 -2.01 13.09 -3.43
C GLN A 61 -1.97 11.69 -4.04
N PHE A 62 -2.96 11.38 -4.88
CA PHE A 62 -3.00 10.13 -5.62
C PHE A 62 -1.92 10.12 -6.71
N VAL A 63 -1.03 9.12 -6.65
CA VAL A 63 0.04 8.92 -7.64
C VAL A 63 -0.42 7.98 -8.74
N GLY A 64 -1.08 6.88 -8.35
CA GLY A 64 -1.56 5.87 -9.30
C GLY A 64 -1.75 4.50 -8.68
N TYR A 65 -2.09 3.52 -9.52
CA TYR A 65 -2.22 2.12 -9.10
C TYR A 65 -0.93 1.34 -9.35
N LEU A 66 -0.47 0.61 -8.33
CA LEU A 66 0.63 -0.34 -8.44
C LEU A 66 0.15 -1.62 -9.14
N LYS A 67 1.05 -2.28 -9.89
CA LYS A 67 0.77 -3.49 -10.67
C LYS A 67 1.64 -4.67 -10.24
#